data_AF-A0A6L6LYC5-F1
#
_entry.id   AF-A0A6L6LYC5-F1
#
_cell.length_a   1.000
_cell.length_b   1.000
_cell.length_c   1.000
_cell.angle_alpha   90.00
_cell.angle_beta   90.00
_cell.angle_gamma   90.00
#
_symmetry.space_group_name_H-M   'P 1'
#
loop_
_entity.id
_entity.type
_entity.pdbx_description
1 polymer ?
#
loop_
_entity_poly.entity_id
_entity_poly.type
_entity_poly.pdbx_seq_one_letter_code
_entity_poly.pdbx_strand_id
1 'polypeptide(L)'
;MTTQERFARRRKKLEEKLTRLDLQEARTLQREQAHDEQIARDLAGVPGHFAHGLNFYKLFWVFFLCCFLGVVIETIFCWIASGRLSQRTGLVWGPFNLIYGIGAVLLTVCLHPFIGKSDRWIFIGGSIIGGAFEYFCSWLQETVLGTVSWDYTGYPFNLNGRINLLYCLFWGALALVWVKEVFPWLNGFIERRVSKTYGVVISWVLIAFMLANSLVSGAAVLRQSQRYEGVPATHAWQQVLDDRFPDSRLAKIYPSMVRVEE
;
A
#
# COMPACT_ATOMS: atom_id res chain seq x y z
N MET A 1 -26.58 -27.25 -50.61
CA MET A 1 -26.65 -27.08 -49.14
C MET A 1 -27.88 -26.25 -48.83
N THR A 2 -28.91 -26.85 -48.24
CA THR A 2 -30.18 -26.19 -47.97
C THR A 2 -30.05 -25.20 -46.81
N THR A 3 -30.94 -24.22 -46.74
CA THR A 3 -30.96 -23.21 -45.68
C THR A 3 -31.01 -23.85 -44.28
N GLN A 4 -31.76 -24.94 -44.13
CA GLN A 4 -31.83 -25.75 -42.89
C GLN A 4 -30.50 -26.40 -42.51
N GLU A 5 -29.75 -26.97 -43.45
CA GLU A 5 -28.42 -27.57 -43.18
C GLU A 5 -27.41 -26.51 -42.71
N ARG A 6 -27.47 -25.29 -43.26
CA ARG A 6 -26.63 -24.16 -42.81
C ARG A 6 -26.95 -23.77 -41.37
N PHE A 7 -28.23 -23.70 -41.01
CA PHE A 7 -28.64 -23.40 -39.64
C PHE A 7 -28.24 -24.52 -38.66
N ALA A 8 -28.41 -25.79 -39.02
CA ALA A 8 -28.02 -26.93 -38.20
C ALA A 8 -26.49 -26.94 -37.93
N ARG A 9 -25.66 -26.72 -38.95
CA ARG A 9 -24.19 -26.59 -38.76
C ARG A 9 -23.81 -25.40 -37.88
N ARG A 10 -24.50 -24.25 -38.02
CA ARG A 10 -24.25 -23.07 -37.17
C ARG A 10 -24.61 -23.34 -35.71
N ARG A 11 -25.77 -23.97 -35.45
CA ARG A 11 -26.19 -24.35 -34.09
C ARG A 11 -25.19 -25.28 -33.43
N LYS A 12 -24.78 -26.35 -34.13
CA LYS A 12 -23.77 -27.29 -33.62
C LYS A 12 -22.45 -26.60 -33.26
N LYS A 13 -21.94 -25.73 -34.14
CA LYS A 13 -20.74 -24.93 -33.85
C LYS A 13 -20.92 -24.00 -32.63
N LEU A 14 -22.11 -23.44 -32.46
CA LEU A 14 -22.42 -22.57 -31.32
C LEU A 14 -22.46 -23.37 -30.01
N GLU A 15 -23.10 -24.54 -30.02
CA GLU A 15 -23.18 -25.46 -28.87
C GLU A 15 -21.78 -25.97 -28.47
N GLU A 16 -20.96 -26.36 -29.44
CA GLU A 16 -19.56 -26.72 -29.20
C GLU A 16 -18.76 -25.55 -28.60
N LYS A 17 -19.00 -24.32 -29.07
CA LYS A 17 -18.34 -23.12 -28.54
C LYS A 17 -18.82 -22.80 -27.12
N LEU A 18 -20.12 -22.91 -26.86
CA LEU A 18 -20.73 -22.70 -25.55
C LEU A 18 -20.16 -23.70 -24.54
N THR A 19 -20.17 -24.99 -24.88
CA THR A 19 -19.60 -26.05 -24.03
C THR A 19 -18.12 -25.81 -23.70
N ARG A 20 -17.35 -25.32 -24.68
CA ARG A 20 -15.93 -24.94 -24.46
C ARG A 20 -15.79 -23.75 -23.51
N LEU A 21 -16.66 -22.75 -23.62
CA LEU A 21 -16.67 -21.60 -22.72
C LEU A 21 -17.05 -22.01 -21.31
N ASP A 22 -18.09 -22.84 -21.15
CA ASP A 22 -18.52 -23.36 -19.85
C ASP A 22 -17.41 -24.18 -19.17
N LEU A 23 -16.71 -25.02 -19.93
CA LEU A 23 -15.55 -25.78 -19.43
C LEU A 23 -14.36 -24.88 -19.06
N GLN A 24 -14.14 -23.79 -19.80
CA GLN A 24 -13.10 -22.82 -19.47
C GLN A 24 -13.45 -22.06 -18.19
N GLU A 25 -14.69 -21.59 -18.07
CA GLU A 25 -15.20 -20.90 -16.89
C GLU A 25 -15.12 -21.79 -15.65
N ALA A 26 -15.57 -23.04 -15.73
CA ALA A 26 -15.49 -23.99 -14.63
C ALA A 26 -14.04 -24.23 -14.17
N ARG A 27 -13.08 -24.33 -15.10
CA ARG A 27 -11.65 -24.47 -14.77
C ARG A 27 -11.08 -23.22 -14.12
N THR A 28 -11.48 -22.03 -14.57
CA THR A 28 -11.04 -20.76 -13.98
C THR A 28 -11.57 -20.64 -12.55
N LEU A 29 -12.86 -20.91 -12.34
CA LEU A 29 -13.49 -20.90 -11.03
C LEU A 29 -12.82 -21.90 -10.06
N GLN A 30 -12.49 -23.10 -10.52
CA GLN A 30 -11.77 -24.08 -9.69
C GLN A 30 -10.37 -23.59 -9.29
N ARG A 31 -9.65 -22.92 -10.20
CA ARG A 31 -8.33 -22.34 -9.89
C ARG A 31 -8.45 -21.20 -8.88
N GLU A 32 -9.44 -20.34 -9.05
CA GLU A 32 -9.72 -19.25 -8.10
C GLU A 32 -10.06 -19.79 -6.72
N GLN A 33 -10.93 -20.79 -6.63
CA GLN A 33 -11.28 -21.44 -5.36
C GLN A 33 -10.07 -22.09 -4.68
N ALA A 34 -9.24 -22.83 -5.43
CA ALA A 34 -8.03 -23.45 -4.88
C ALA A 34 -7.02 -22.41 -4.38
N HIS A 35 -6.91 -21.28 -5.10
CA HIS A 35 -6.08 -20.15 -4.71
C HIS A 35 -6.58 -19.48 -3.43
N ASP A 36 -7.89 -19.21 -3.35
CA ASP A 36 -8.51 -18.63 -2.17
C ASP A 36 -8.39 -19.54 -0.93
N GLU A 37 -8.54 -20.85 -1.10
CA GLU A 37 -8.29 -21.84 -0.04
C GLU A 37 -6.83 -21.89 0.40
N GLN A 38 -5.88 -21.70 -0.53
CA GLN A 38 -4.47 -21.61 -0.20
C GLN A 38 -4.18 -20.34 0.58
N ILE A 39 -4.73 -19.19 0.15
CA ILE A 39 -4.64 -17.92 0.88
C ILE A 39 -5.22 -18.09 2.29
N ALA A 40 -6.41 -18.68 2.43
CA ALA A 40 -7.02 -18.91 3.74
C ALA A 40 -6.14 -19.80 4.65
N ARG A 41 -5.47 -20.82 4.10
CA ARG A 41 -4.51 -21.66 4.83
C ARG A 41 -3.25 -20.89 5.22
N ASP A 42 -2.68 -20.11 4.31
CA ASP A 42 -1.50 -19.28 4.57
C ASP A 42 -1.81 -18.21 5.64
N LEU A 43 -3.04 -17.68 5.65
CA LEU A 43 -3.52 -16.78 6.70
C LEU A 43 -3.75 -17.44 8.04
N ALA A 44 -4.25 -18.68 8.06
CA ALA A 44 -4.30 -19.47 9.29
C ALA A 44 -2.90 -19.66 9.88
N GLY A 45 -1.87 -19.66 9.03
CA GLY A 45 -0.45 -19.64 9.40
C GLY A 45 0.03 -20.95 10.02
N VAL A 46 1.35 -21.11 10.12
CA VAL A 46 1.94 -22.34 10.68
C VAL A 46 1.81 -22.36 12.21
N PRO A 47 1.18 -23.39 12.82
CA PRO A 47 1.01 -23.48 14.27
C PRO A 47 2.36 -23.39 14.99
N GLY A 48 2.43 -22.47 15.96
CA GLY A 48 3.60 -22.27 16.78
C GLY A 48 4.67 -21.34 16.20
N HIS A 49 4.51 -20.76 15.01
CA HIS A 49 5.41 -19.68 14.55
C HIS A 49 5.12 -18.36 15.30
N PHE A 50 6.13 -17.49 15.51
CA PHE A 50 5.91 -16.21 16.22
C PHE A 50 4.97 -15.26 15.43
N ALA A 51 4.85 -15.49 14.13
CA ALA A 51 3.93 -14.83 13.21
C ALA A 51 2.74 -15.74 12.84
N HIS A 52 2.16 -16.50 13.77
CA HIS A 52 0.97 -17.32 13.50
C HIS A 52 -0.30 -16.45 13.34
N GLY A 53 -1.15 -16.77 12.36
CA GLY A 53 -2.40 -16.03 12.09
C GLY A 53 -2.18 -14.55 11.72
N LEU A 54 -3.22 -13.72 11.90
CA LEU A 54 -3.09 -12.26 12.01
C LEU A 54 -2.71 -11.90 13.45
N ASN A 55 -1.41 -11.86 13.73
CA ASN A 55 -0.91 -11.40 15.01
C ASN A 55 -0.12 -10.09 14.89
N PHE A 56 0.11 -9.43 16.02
CA PHE A 56 0.81 -8.15 16.06
C PHE A 56 2.18 -8.20 15.36
N TYR A 57 2.95 -9.26 15.59
CA TYR A 57 4.27 -9.42 14.98
C TYR A 57 4.18 -9.53 13.46
N LYS A 58 3.24 -10.32 12.92
CA LYS A 58 3.03 -10.43 11.47
C LYS A 58 2.64 -9.08 10.88
N LEU A 59 1.68 -8.39 11.48
CA LEU A 59 1.26 -7.07 11.01
C LEU A 59 2.42 -6.06 11.05
N PHE A 60 3.26 -6.10 12.07
CA PHE A 60 4.45 -5.25 12.13
C PHE A 60 5.47 -5.59 11.03
N TRP A 61 5.72 -6.88 10.77
CA TRP A 61 6.63 -7.27 9.68
C TRP A 61 6.07 -6.89 8.31
N VAL A 62 4.76 -7.04 8.09
CA VAL A 62 4.07 -6.56 6.89
C VAL A 62 4.26 -5.05 6.76
N PHE A 63 3.96 -4.29 7.82
CA PHE A 63 4.17 -2.85 7.87
C PHE A 63 5.61 -2.47 7.50
N PHE A 64 6.60 -3.06 8.17
CA PHE A 64 8.02 -2.72 7.98
C PHE A 64 8.51 -3.03 6.56
N LEU A 65 8.18 -4.22 6.05
CA LEU A 65 8.58 -4.63 4.70
C LEU A 65 7.88 -3.76 3.65
N CYS A 66 6.62 -3.40 3.84
CA CYS A 66 5.88 -2.53 2.93
C CYS A 66 6.33 -1.07 2.98
N CYS A 67 6.77 -0.57 4.14
CA CYS A 67 7.42 0.74 4.23
C CYS A 67 8.62 0.84 3.30
N PHE A 68 9.39 -0.25 3.16
CA PHE A 68 10.56 -0.31 2.28
C PHE A 68 10.17 -0.62 0.83
N LEU A 69 9.43 -1.71 0.60
CA LEU A 69 9.06 -2.18 -0.74
C LEU A 69 8.24 -1.14 -1.50
N GLY A 70 7.34 -0.43 -0.83
CA GLY A 70 6.56 0.64 -1.46
C GLY A 70 7.45 1.74 -2.03
N VAL A 71 8.47 2.18 -1.28
CA VAL A 71 9.43 3.19 -1.75
C VAL A 71 10.23 2.65 -2.93
N VAL A 72 10.68 1.40 -2.89
CA VAL A 72 11.44 0.79 -4.00
C VAL A 72 10.59 0.70 -5.25
N ILE A 73 9.38 0.17 -5.15
CA ILE A 73 8.45 0.01 -6.29
C ILE A 73 8.14 1.36 -6.90
N GLU A 74 7.79 2.36 -6.10
CA GLU A 74 7.46 3.69 -6.60
C GLU A 74 8.68 4.39 -7.21
N THR A 75 9.87 4.25 -6.60
CA THR A 75 11.11 4.80 -7.15
C THR A 75 11.42 4.20 -8.52
N ILE A 76 11.25 2.88 -8.68
CA ILE A 76 11.41 2.19 -9.97
C ILE A 76 10.36 2.67 -10.97
N PHE A 77 9.10 2.79 -10.54
CA PHE A 77 8.01 3.26 -11.39
C PHE A 77 8.26 4.69 -11.90
N CYS A 78 8.63 5.62 -11.01
CA CYS A 78 9.01 6.98 -11.38
C CYS A 78 10.23 7.00 -12.31
N TRP A 79 11.22 6.14 -12.08
CA TRP A 79 12.39 6.05 -12.94
C TRP A 79 12.03 5.58 -14.35
N ILE A 80 11.18 4.56 -14.48
CA ILE A 80 10.71 4.07 -15.79
C ILE A 80 9.85 5.13 -16.48
N ALA A 81 8.93 5.78 -15.76
CA ALA A 81 7.99 6.72 -16.34
C ALA A 81 8.61 8.07 -16.73
N SER A 82 9.56 8.58 -15.94
CA SER A 82 10.13 9.93 -16.10
C SER A 82 11.61 9.96 -16.47
N GLY A 83 12.31 8.82 -16.43
CA GLY A 83 13.76 8.74 -16.59
C GLY A 83 14.56 9.33 -15.42
N ARG A 84 13.90 9.83 -14.36
CA ARG A 84 14.54 10.48 -13.22
C ARG A 84 14.31 9.68 -11.94
N LEU A 85 15.36 9.52 -11.15
CA LEU A 85 15.27 8.98 -9.80
C LEU A 85 14.62 10.03 -8.90
N SER A 86 13.36 9.80 -8.55
CA SER A 86 12.60 10.64 -7.63
C SER A 86 12.59 9.97 -6.26
N GLN A 87 13.05 10.67 -5.23
CA GLN A 87 13.05 10.15 -3.87
C GLN A 87 11.65 10.26 -3.27
N ARG A 88 11.06 9.11 -2.91
CA ARG A 88 9.70 9.01 -2.33
C ARG A 88 9.71 8.54 -0.88
N THR A 89 10.80 8.84 -0.20
CA THR A 89 11.03 8.40 1.18
C THR A 89 10.20 9.26 2.12
N GLY A 90 9.50 8.61 3.06
CA GLY A 90 8.69 9.27 4.09
C GLY A 90 9.44 9.54 5.40
N LEU A 91 10.61 8.92 5.61
CA LEU A 91 11.42 9.05 6.82
C LEU A 91 12.84 9.54 6.55
N VAL A 92 13.48 10.16 7.54
CA VAL A 92 14.82 10.73 7.41
C VAL A 92 15.93 9.68 7.41
N TRP A 93 15.72 8.52 8.04
CA TRP A 93 16.69 7.43 8.06
C TRP A 93 16.23 6.25 7.20
N GLY A 94 16.86 6.08 6.04
CA GLY A 94 16.62 4.97 5.12
C GLY A 94 15.36 5.13 4.28
N PRO A 95 15.20 4.32 3.21
CA PRO A 95 14.11 4.43 2.24
C PRO A 95 12.81 3.81 2.76
N PHE A 96 12.24 4.40 3.81
CA PHE A 96 10.98 3.96 4.41
C PHE A 96 9.89 5.02 4.24
N ASN A 97 8.67 4.58 3.93
CA ASN A 97 7.50 5.45 3.90
C ASN A 97 6.37 4.81 4.71
N LEU A 98 5.92 5.51 5.76
CA LEU A 98 4.89 5.05 6.69
C LEU A 98 3.55 4.84 5.99
N ILE A 99 3.22 5.65 4.99
CA ILE A 99 1.94 5.58 4.26
C ILE A 99 1.79 4.20 3.60
N TYR A 100 2.87 3.67 3.00
CA TYR A 100 2.85 2.34 2.38
C TYR A 100 2.72 1.21 3.38
N GLY A 101 3.41 1.31 4.52
CA GLY A 101 3.28 0.31 5.59
C GLY A 101 1.88 0.31 6.20
N ILE A 102 1.35 1.48 6.56
CA ILE A 102 0.01 1.61 7.16
C ILE A 102 -1.06 1.18 6.15
N GLY A 103 -0.95 1.62 4.89
CA GLY A 103 -1.87 1.22 3.83
C GLY A 103 -1.90 -0.30 3.63
N ALA A 104 -0.74 -0.96 3.60
CA ALA A 104 -0.66 -2.41 3.50
C ALA A 104 -1.29 -3.14 4.71
N VAL A 105 -1.05 -2.66 5.93
CA VAL A 105 -1.70 -3.21 7.13
C VAL A 105 -3.20 -2.99 7.11
N LEU A 106 -3.66 -1.79 6.72
CA LEU A 106 -5.07 -1.45 6.64
C LEU A 106 -5.78 -2.34 5.62
N LEU A 107 -5.23 -2.49 4.42
CA LEU A 107 -5.75 -3.41 3.42
C LEU A 107 -5.76 -4.86 3.94
N THR A 108 -4.69 -5.29 4.61
CA THR A 108 -4.61 -6.65 5.18
C THR A 108 -5.71 -6.90 6.22
N VAL A 109 -5.89 -5.99 7.18
CA VAL A 109 -6.84 -6.16 8.29
C VAL A 109 -8.28 -5.98 7.81
N CYS A 110 -8.55 -4.96 7.01
CA CYS A 110 -9.91 -4.65 6.56
C CYS A 110 -10.39 -5.58 5.43
N LEU A 111 -9.50 -6.09 4.59
CA LEU A 111 -9.86 -7.06 3.55
C LEU A 111 -9.81 -8.50 4.01
N HIS A 112 -9.26 -8.79 5.20
CA HIS A 112 -9.27 -10.13 5.80
C HIS A 112 -10.64 -10.82 5.73
N PRO A 113 -11.77 -10.18 6.08
CA PRO A 113 -13.09 -10.83 6.03
C PRO A 113 -13.64 -11.04 4.61
N PHE A 114 -12.98 -10.46 3.61
CA PHE A 114 -13.35 -10.54 2.19
C PHE A 114 -12.48 -11.55 1.43
N ILE A 115 -11.48 -12.16 2.08
CA ILE A 115 -10.69 -13.26 1.52
C ILE A 115 -11.62 -14.45 1.26
N GLY A 116 -11.62 -14.96 0.03
CA GLY A 116 -12.53 -16.01 -0.44
C GLY A 116 -13.92 -15.52 -0.87
N LYS A 117 -14.17 -14.20 -0.87
CA LYS A 117 -15.36 -13.61 -1.53
C LYS A 117 -15.01 -13.17 -2.95
N SER A 118 -16.05 -13.00 -3.78
CA SER A 118 -15.90 -12.53 -5.16
C SER A 118 -15.01 -11.28 -5.24
N ASP A 119 -14.10 -11.27 -6.21
CA ASP A 119 -13.15 -10.19 -6.54
C ASP A 119 -13.78 -8.79 -6.52
N ARG A 120 -15.05 -8.69 -6.93
CA ARG A 120 -15.79 -7.43 -6.90
C ARG A 120 -15.86 -6.79 -5.51
N TRP A 121 -16.02 -7.60 -4.46
CA TRP A 121 -16.07 -7.10 -3.09
C TRP A 121 -14.70 -6.63 -2.59
N ILE A 122 -13.64 -7.33 -2.96
CA ILE A 122 -12.27 -6.93 -2.63
C ILE A 122 -11.92 -5.63 -3.35
N PHE A 123 -12.30 -5.49 -4.62
CA PHE A 123 -12.09 -4.26 -5.39
C PHE A 123 -12.85 -3.07 -4.81
N ILE A 124 -14.15 -3.23 -4.54
CA ILE A 124 -14.99 -2.15 -3.98
C ILE A 124 -14.50 -1.77 -2.58
N GLY A 125 -14.26 -2.77 -1.72
CA GLY A 125 -13.73 -2.54 -0.38
C GLY A 125 -12.38 -1.83 -0.41
N GLY A 126 -11.46 -2.32 -1.25
CA GLY A 126 -10.14 -1.71 -1.46
C GLY A 126 -10.21 -0.28 -1.97
N SER A 127 -11.14 0.01 -2.88
CA SER A 127 -11.33 1.36 -3.42
C SER A 127 -11.81 2.34 -2.36
N ILE A 128 -12.76 1.93 -1.53
CA ILE A 128 -13.31 2.76 -0.44
C ILE A 128 -12.27 2.94 0.66
N ILE A 129 -11.63 1.86 1.11
CA ILE A 129 -10.64 1.89 2.19
C ILE A 129 -9.40 2.67 1.77
N GLY A 130 -8.88 2.43 0.56
CA GLY A 130 -7.74 3.15 0.01
C GLY A 130 -8.03 4.63 -0.18
N GLY A 131 -9.18 4.98 -0.77
CA GLY A 131 -9.62 6.36 -0.90
C GLY A 131 -9.81 7.06 0.45
N ALA A 132 -10.42 6.40 1.44
CA ALA A 132 -10.57 6.96 2.78
C ALA A 132 -9.22 7.17 3.48
N PHE A 133 -8.29 6.22 3.32
CA PHE A 133 -6.94 6.32 3.86
C PHE A 133 -6.14 7.45 3.23
N GLU A 134 -6.20 7.59 1.91
CA GLU A 134 -5.53 8.66 1.17
C GLU A 134 -6.09 10.04 1.56
N TYR A 135 -7.43 10.15 1.66
CA TYR A 135 -8.07 11.36 2.16
C TYR A 135 -7.60 11.71 3.57
N PHE A 136 -7.58 10.73 4.47
CA PHE A 136 -7.15 10.91 5.85
C PHE A 136 -5.68 11.34 5.92
N CYS A 137 -4.79 10.74 5.12
CA CYS A 137 -3.38 11.12 5.06
C CYS A 137 -3.21 12.57 4.59
N SER A 138 -3.89 12.97 3.50
CA SER A 138 -3.85 14.34 2.99
C SER A 138 -4.39 15.34 4.01
N TRP A 139 -5.54 15.04 4.62
CA TRP A 139 -6.16 15.90 5.64
C TRP A 139 -5.30 16.04 6.90
N LEU A 140 -4.73 14.94 7.39
CA LEU A 140 -3.86 14.94 8.56
C LEU A 140 -2.57 15.73 8.29
N GLN A 141 -1.98 15.55 7.11
CA GLN A 141 -0.77 16.27 6.72
C GLN A 141 -1.01 17.77 6.65
N GLU A 142 -2.12 18.21 6.04
CA GLU A 142 -2.46 19.63 5.96
C GLU A 142 -2.74 20.22 7.34
N THR A 143 -3.53 19.51 8.18
CA THR A 143 -3.92 20.00 9.51
C THR A 143 -2.73 20.11 10.47
N VAL A 144 -1.78 19.17 10.41
CA VAL A 144 -0.65 19.11 11.35
C VAL A 144 0.56 19.89 10.84
N LEU A 145 0.80 19.91 9.53
CA LEU A 145 2.04 20.42 8.94
C LEU A 145 1.84 21.62 8.02
N GLY A 146 0.60 21.93 7.58
CA GLY A 146 0.33 22.98 6.60
C GLY A 146 0.86 22.68 5.19
N THR A 147 1.13 21.41 4.89
CA THR A 147 1.68 20.96 3.60
C THR A 147 0.82 19.87 2.99
N VAL A 148 0.90 19.75 1.67
CA VAL A 148 0.27 18.67 0.89
C VAL A 148 1.33 17.95 0.08
N SER A 149 1.27 16.63 0.06
CA SER A 149 2.16 15.79 -0.76
C SER A 149 1.62 15.49 -2.16
N TRP A 150 0.33 15.73 -2.38
CA TRP A 150 -0.33 15.60 -3.67
C TRP A 150 -1.56 16.52 -3.73
N ASP A 151 -1.90 16.97 -4.94
CA ASP A 151 -3.08 17.77 -5.23
C ASP A 151 -3.75 17.26 -6.51
N TYR A 152 -5.04 16.94 -6.40
CA TYR A 152 -5.90 16.43 -7.47
C TYR A 152 -6.99 17.41 -7.89
N THR A 153 -6.90 18.70 -7.52
CA THR A 153 -7.92 19.72 -7.84
C THR A 153 -8.25 19.80 -9.33
N GLY A 154 -7.27 19.55 -10.21
CA GLY A 154 -7.45 19.55 -11.66
C GLY A 154 -8.02 18.26 -12.27
N TYR A 155 -8.29 17.22 -11.48
CA TYR A 155 -8.75 15.91 -11.97
C TYR A 155 -10.29 15.76 -11.84
N PRO A 156 -10.92 15.02 -12.76
CA PRO A 156 -12.37 14.78 -12.69
C PRO A 156 -12.72 13.92 -11.47
N PHE A 157 -13.88 14.19 -10.87
CA PHE A 157 -14.38 13.52 -9.65
C PHE A 157 -13.38 13.58 -8.48
N ASN A 158 -12.70 14.71 -8.33
CA ASN A 158 -11.91 14.97 -7.13
C ASN A 158 -12.80 15.36 -5.95
N LEU A 159 -12.34 15.05 -4.74
CA LEU A 159 -12.97 15.49 -3.49
C LEU A 159 -11.97 16.40 -2.75
N ASN A 160 -12.25 17.70 -2.71
CA ASN A 160 -11.40 18.74 -2.11
C ASN A 160 -9.94 18.73 -2.60
N GLY A 161 -9.68 18.25 -3.83
CA GLY A 161 -8.31 18.04 -4.33
C GLY A 161 -7.50 16.96 -3.60
N ARG A 162 -8.06 16.25 -2.61
CA ARG A 162 -7.33 15.28 -1.78
C ARG A 162 -7.31 13.87 -2.33
N ILE A 163 -8.40 13.47 -2.95
CA ILE A 163 -8.58 12.18 -3.63
C ILE A 163 -9.29 12.41 -4.95
N ASN A 164 -9.17 11.45 -5.87
CA ASN A 164 -10.05 11.38 -7.04
C ASN A 164 -10.56 9.95 -7.25
N LEU A 165 -11.64 9.83 -8.02
CA LEU A 165 -12.24 8.53 -8.30
C LEU A 165 -11.25 7.56 -9.00
N LEU A 166 -10.40 8.07 -9.89
CA LEU A 166 -9.46 7.24 -10.65
C LEU A 166 -8.44 6.55 -9.73
N TYR A 167 -7.84 7.27 -8.78
CA TYR A 167 -6.92 6.73 -7.78
C TYR A 167 -7.65 5.82 -6.80
N CYS A 168 -8.90 6.10 -6.44
CA CYS A 168 -9.71 5.15 -5.69
C CYS A 168 -9.88 3.80 -6.44
N LEU A 169 -10.09 3.83 -7.75
CA LEU A 169 -10.15 2.60 -8.56
C LEU A 169 -8.78 1.90 -8.64
N PHE A 170 -7.69 2.64 -8.73
CA PHE A 170 -6.34 2.08 -8.65
C PHE A 170 -6.09 1.41 -7.29
N TRP A 171 -6.55 2.01 -6.18
CA TRP A 171 -6.53 1.38 -4.87
C TRP A 171 -7.33 0.07 -4.83
N GLY A 172 -8.49 0.01 -5.50
CA GLY A 172 -9.25 -1.23 -5.66
C GLY A 172 -8.48 -2.32 -6.41
N ALA A 173 -7.81 -1.96 -7.51
CA ALA A 173 -6.98 -2.90 -8.26
C ALA A 173 -5.76 -3.34 -7.45
N LEU A 174 -5.11 -2.41 -6.74
CA LEU A 174 -3.98 -2.69 -5.86
C LEU A 174 -4.40 -3.62 -4.71
N ALA A 175 -5.59 -3.43 -4.15
CA ALA A 175 -6.15 -4.31 -3.12
C ALA A 175 -6.35 -5.74 -3.61
N LEU A 176 -6.81 -5.94 -4.85
CA LEU A 176 -6.90 -7.26 -5.46
C LEU A 176 -5.53 -7.94 -5.57
N VAL A 177 -4.56 -7.23 -6.14
CA VAL A 177 -3.18 -7.75 -6.29
C VAL A 177 -2.54 -7.99 -4.92
N TRP A 178 -2.81 -7.11 -3.95
CA TRP A 178 -2.33 -7.23 -2.59
C TRP A 178 -2.83 -8.53 -1.93
N VAL A 179 -4.14 -8.74 -1.91
CA VAL A 179 -4.75 -9.90 -1.25
C VAL A 179 -4.38 -11.21 -1.96
N LYS A 180 -4.37 -11.23 -3.29
CA LYS A 180 -4.17 -12.47 -4.05
C LYS A 180 -2.72 -12.87 -4.23
N GLU A 181 -1.80 -11.91 -4.36
CA GLU A 181 -0.42 -12.21 -4.77
C GLU A 181 0.59 -11.75 -3.72
N VAL A 182 0.55 -10.46 -3.36
CA VAL A 182 1.62 -9.84 -2.56
C VAL A 182 1.59 -10.31 -1.11
N PHE A 183 0.41 -10.33 -0.50
CA PHE A 183 0.27 -10.71 0.91
C PHE A 183 0.63 -12.19 1.15
N PRO A 184 0.15 -13.19 0.36
CA PRO A 184 0.57 -14.58 0.51
C PRO A 184 2.07 -14.78 0.30
N TRP A 185 2.65 -14.10 -0.70
CA TRP A 185 4.09 -14.14 -0.93
C TRP A 185 4.88 -13.57 0.27
N LEU A 186 4.45 -12.42 0.79
CA LEU A 186 5.09 -11.76 1.92
C LEU A 186 4.95 -12.58 3.20
N ASN A 187 3.78 -13.17 3.41
CA ASN A 187 3.50 -14.08 4.51
C ASN A 187 4.44 -15.28 4.49
N GLY A 188 4.53 -15.96 3.34
CA GLY A 188 5.44 -17.08 3.15
C GLY A 188 6.91 -16.69 3.27
N PHE A 189 7.29 -15.46 2.91
CA PHE A 189 8.64 -14.94 3.11
C PHE A 189 8.95 -14.74 4.60
N ILE A 190 8.04 -14.12 5.36
CA ILE A 190 8.21 -13.90 6.80
C ILE A 190 8.34 -15.23 7.54
N GLU A 191 7.45 -16.19 7.26
CA GLU A 191 7.45 -17.49 7.95
C GLU A 191 8.66 -18.37 7.59
N ARG A 192 9.21 -18.25 6.38
CA ARG A 192 10.40 -19.02 5.96
C ARG A 192 11.72 -18.39 6.37
N ARG A 193 11.81 -17.05 6.40
CA ARG A 193 13.10 -16.34 6.53
C ARG A 193 13.33 -15.79 7.93
N VAL A 194 12.27 -15.47 8.67
CA VAL A 194 12.43 -14.94 10.03
C VAL A 194 12.46 -16.11 11.01
N SER A 195 13.60 -16.28 11.69
CA SER A 195 13.76 -17.34 12.68
C SER A 195 12.74 -17.19 13.81
N LYS A 196 12.06 -18.28 14.17
CA LYS A 196 11.10 -18.34 15.28
C LYS A 196 11.68 -17.85 16.63
N THR A 197 12.97 -18.10 16.88
CA THR A 197 13.63 -17.77 18.14
C THR A 197 14.06 -16.31 18.21
N TYR A 198 14.61 -15.77 17.13
CA TYR A 198 15.12 -14.39 17.09
C TYR A 198 14.09 -13.38 16.57
N GLY A 199 13.01 -13.85 15.94
CA GLY A 199 12.01 -13.02 15.29
C GLY A 199 11.39 -11.97 16.22
N VAL A 200 11.11 -12.35 17.47
CA VAL A 200 10.54 -11.43 18.48
C VAL A 200 11.54 -10.33 18.84
N VAL A 201 12.80 -10.68 19.10
CA VAL A 201 13.83 -9.69 19.46
C VAL A 201 14.08 -8.74 18.28
N ILE A 202 14.20 -9.28 17.07
CA ILE A 202 14.37 -8.48 15.86
C ILE A 202 13.16 -7.55 15.66
N SER A 203 11.93 -8.03 15.86
CA SER A 203 10.73 -7.20 15.81
C SER A 203 10.83 -6.01 16.76
N TRP A 204 11.20 -6.22 18.02
CA TRP A 204 11.32 -5.13 18.99
C TRP A 204 12.41 -4.11 18.64
N VAL A 205 13.55 -4.58 18.15
CA VAL A 205 14.63 -3.68 17.68
C VAL A 205 14.15 -2.84 16.49
N LEU A 206 13.49 -3.47 15.52
CA LEU A 206 12.94 -2.77 14.36
C LEU A 206 11.80 -1.81 14.73
N ILE A 207 10.94 -2.18 15.69
CA ILE A 207 9.90 -1.30 16.23
C ILE A 207 10.54 -0.06 16.84
N ALA A 208 11.53 -0.24 17.71
CA ALA A 208 12.23 0.88 18.34
C ALA A 208 12.91 1.79 17.30
N PHE A 209 13.54 1.20 16.28
CA PHE A 209 14.14 1.94 15.17
C PHE A 209 13.08 2.74 14.38
N MET A 210 11.98 2.10 13.99
CA MET A 210 10.91 2.77 13.23
C MET A 210 10.27 3.89 14.04
N LEU A 211 10.01 3.68 15.33
CA LEU A 211 9.47 4.71 16.22
C LEU A 211 10.42 5.90 16.34
N ALA A 212 11.70 5.66 16.61
CA ALA A 212 12.69 6.73 16.68
C ALA A 212 12.79 7.50 15.35
N ASN A 213 12.79 6.79 14.23
CA ASN A 213 12.85 7.38 12.90
C ASN A 213 11.61 8.22 12.59
N SER A 214 10.41 7.73 12.91
CA SER A 214 9.15 8.46 12.77
C SER A 214 9.13 9.72 13.63
N LEU A 215 9.58 9.64 14.89
CA LEU A 215 9.63 10.78 15.80
C LEU A 215 10.60 11.85 15.30
N VAL A 216 11.82 11.46 14.90
CA VAL A 216 12.80 12.42 14.38
C VAL A 216 12.36 13.01 13.04
N SER A 217 11.76 12.21 12.16
CA SER A 217 11.22 12.69 10.89
C SER A 217 10.08 13.69 11.10
N GLY A 218 9.11 13.34 11.95
CA GLY A 218 7.99 14.21 12.29
C GLY A 218 8.47 15.51 12.95
N ALA A 219 9.41 15.43 13.90
CA ALA A 219 9.97 16.62 14.54
C ALA A 219 10.75 17.50 13.55
N ALA A 220 11.49 16.92 12.60
CA ALA A 220 12.21 17.67 11.57
C ALA A 220 11.25 18.42 10.63
N VAL A 221 10.16 17.77 10.18
CA VAL A 221 9.16 18.40 9.32
C VAL A 221 8.33 19.45 10.08
N LEU A 222 7.96 19.20 11.34
CA LEU A 222 7.33 20.21 12.20
C LEU A 222 8.25 21.42 12.39
N ARG A 223 9.54 21.20 12.60
CA ARG A 223 10.51 22.28 12.74
C ARG A 223 10.68 23.07 11.43
N GLN A 224 10.64 22.40 10.28
CA GLN A 224 10.60 23.05 8.97
C GLN A 224 9.36 23.94 8.81
N SER A 225 8.17 23.45 9.21
CA SER A 225 6.94 24.26 9.21
C SER A 225 7.08 25.51 10.11
N GLN A 226 7.59 25.34 11.34
CA GLN A 226 7.88 26.47 12.25
C GLN A 226 8.89 27.48 11.67
N ARG A 227 9.88 27.04 10.88
CA ARG A 227 10.81 27.95 10.21
C ARG A 227 10.12 28.77 9.13
N TYR A 228 9.17 28.19 8.40
CA TYR A 228 8.37 28.90 7.42
C TYR A 228 7.43 29.94 8.05
N GLU A 229 7.03 29.74 9.29
CA GLU A 229 6.27 30.70 10.10
C GLU A 229 7.17 31.74 10.82
N GLY A 230 8.49 31.66 10.66
CA GLY A 230 9.44 32.59 11.28
C GLY A 230 9.67 32.34 12.78
N VAL A 231 9.27 31.19 13.32
CA VAL A 231 9.46 30.84 14.73
C VAL A 231 10.92 30.45 14.99
N PRO A 232 11.67 31.18 15.83
CA PRO A 232 13.08 30.91 16.12
C PRO A 232 13.24 29.68 17.04
N ALA A 233 14.39 29.00 16.93
CA ALA A 233 14.73 27.88 17.80
C ALA A 233 15.05 28.37 19.21
N THR A 234 14.17 28.07 20.17
CA THR A 234 14.30 28.46 21.57
C THR A 234 14.87 27.34 22.45
N HIS A 235 14.71 26.08 22.03
CA HIS A 235 15.12 24.90 22.80
C HIS A 235 16.27 24.15 22.13
N ALA A 236 17.09 23.46 22.93
CA ALA A 236 18.25 22.70 22.44
C ALA A 236 17.89 21.66 21.38
N TRP A 237 16.75 20.97 21.51
CA TRP A 237 16.30 19.99 20.52
C TRP A 237 15.94 20.65 19.17
N GLN A 238 15.43 21.88 19.17
CA GLN A 238 15.12 22.63 17.93
C GLN A 238 16.41 23.04 17.21
N GLN A 239 17.42 23.48 17.96
CA GLN A 239 18.73 23.84 17.40
C GLN A 239 19.43 22.61 16.79
N VAL A 240 19.36 21.46 17.46
CA VAL A 240 19.89 20.19 16.92
C VAL A 240 19.17 19.78 15.64
N LEU A 241 17.84 19.98 15.56
CA LEU A 241 17.08 19.70 14.34
C LEU A 241 17.40 20.68 13.21
N ASP A 242 17.61 21.96 13.51
CA ASP A 242 18.01 22.96 12.50
C ASP A 242 19.39 22.65 11.91
N ASP A 243 20.33 22.22 12.76
CA ASP A 243 21.68 21.85 12.33
C ASP A 243 21.71 20.52 11.56
N ARG A 244 21.04 19.48 12.07
CA ARG A 244 21.03 18.16 11.42
C ARG A 244 20.09 18.06 10.22
N PHE A 245 18.97 18.78 10.24
CA PHE A 245 17.92 18.70 9.23
C PHE A 245 17.52 20.08 8.70
N PRO A 246 18.45 20.82 8.08
CA PRO A 246 18.13 22.09 7.44
C PRO A 246 17.18 21.88 6.25
N ASP A 247 16.48 22.93 5.83
CA ASP A 247 15.46 22.85 4.77
C ASP A 247 16.03 22.33 3.45
N SER A 248 17.30 22.63 3.15
CA SER A 248 18.01 22.12 1.97
C SER A 248 18.20 20.60 1.99
N ARG A 249 18.32 20.00 3.18
CA ARG A 249 18.37 18.54 3.35
C ARG A 249 16.97 17.95 3.26
N LEU A 250 15.99 18.56 3.91
CA LEU A 250 14.60 18.09 3.88
C LEU A 250 14.00 18.16 2.48
N ALA A 251 14.30 19.18 1.68
CA ALA A 251 13.88 19.27 0.28
C ALA A 251 14.42 18.14 -0.60
N LYS A 252 15.60 17.56 -0.26
CA LYS A 252 16.14 16.38 -0.96
C LYS A 252 15.50 15.07 -0.50
N ILE A 253 15.02 15.01 0.74
CA ILE A 253 14.37 13.84 1.32
C ILE A 253 12.89 13.81 0.90
N TYR A 254 12.24 14.97 0.90
CA TYR A 254 10.81 15.19 0.64
C TYR A 254 10.57 16.12 -0.56
N PRO A 255 11.01 15.75 -1.78
CA PRO A 255 10.92 16.63 -2.95
C PRO A 255 9.48 16.91 -3.41
N SER A 256 8.50 16.12 -2.95
CA SER A 256 7.09 16.27 -3.32
C SER A 256 6.23 17.00 -2.28
N MET A 257 6.82 17.46 -1.17
CA MET A 257 6.08 18.20 -0.15
C MET A 257 5.96 19.66 -0.58
N VAL A 258 4.74 20.14 -0.79
CA VAL A 258 4.44 21.52 -1.20
C VAL A 258 3.65 22.20 -0.07
N ARG A 259 3.96 23.47 0.19
CA ARG A 259 3.23 24.28 1.17
C ARG A 259 1.86 24.68 0.60
N VAL A 260 0.83 24.63 1.45
CA VAL A 260 -0.45 25.26 1.13
C VAL A 260 -0.28 26.76 1.40
N GLU A 261 -0.26 27.59 0.36
CA GLU A 261 -0.36 29.04 0.51
C GLU A 261 -1.83 29.39 0.81
N GLU A 262 -2.07 30.13 1.90
CA GLU A 262 -3.40 30.67 2.25
C GLU A 262 -3.86 31.74 1.26
#